data_AF-S6V6L9-F1
#
_entry.id   AF-S6V6L9-F1
#
_cell.length_a   1.000
_cell.length_b   1.000
_cell.length_c   1.000
_cell.angle_alpha   90.00
_cell.angle_beta   90.00
_cell.angle_gamma   90.00
#
_symmetry.space_group_name_H-M   'P 1'
#
loop_
_entity.id
_entity.type
_entity.pdbx_description
1 polymer ?
#
loop_
_entity_poly.entity_id
_entity_poly.type
_entity_poly.pdbx_seq_one_letter_code
_entity_poly.pdbx_strand_id
1 'polypeptide(L)'
;MASFSHSVGAQTYRFDSLKEVMAKASPARSGDYLAEVAAHNDAERVAAQMALANIPLKHFLEEALIPYEQDEVTRLIIDTHDKLAFTPVSHLTVGGFRDWLLSDQADETSLRALAPGLTPEMAAAVSKIMRVQDLILVA
;
A
#
# COMPACT_ATOMS: atom_id res chain seq x y z
N MET A 1 8.73 4.89 -14.52
CA MET A 1 7.69 3.87 -14.40
C MET A 1 8.11 2.94 -13.27
N ALA A 2 7.37 2.88 -12.18
CA ALA A 2 7.64 1.92 -11.12
C ALA A 2 7.52 0.51 -11.71
N SER A 3 8.54 -0.32 -11.54
CA SER A 3 8.44 -1.74 -11.88
C SER A 3 7.85 -2.46 -10.68
N PHE A 4 6.65 -2.99 -10.81
CA PHE A 4 6.06 -3.87 -9.79
C PHE A 4 6.64 -5.27 -9.99
N SER A 5 7.86 -5.48 -9.50
CA SER A 5 8.52 -6.78 -9.59
C SER A 5 9.35 -7.08 -8.35
N HIS A 6 9.51 -8.38 -8.09
CA HIS A 6 10.40 -8.85 -7.04
C HIS A 6 11.03 -10.18 -7.46
N SER A 7 12.32 -10.37 -7.15
CA SER A 7 13.03 -11.61 -7.47
C SER A 7 13.29 -12.41 -6.20
N VAL A 8 12.89 -13.68 -6.23
CA VAL A 8 13.12 -14.67 -5.16
C VAL A 8 14.00 -15.78 -5.74
N GLY A 9 15.27 -15.80 -5.35
CA GLY A 9 16.25 -16.71 -5.96
C GLY A 9 16.38 -16.46 -7.46
N ALA A 10 16.12 -17.49 -8.28
CA ALA A 10 16.17 -17.41 -9.74
C ALA A 10 14.85 -17.00 -10.40
N GLN A 11 13.76 -16.85 -9.63
CA GLN A 11 12.44 -16.53 -10.15
C GLN A 11 12.12 -15.05 -9.95
N THR A 12 11.76 -14.36 -11.03
CA THR A 12 11.27 -12.98 -10.99
C THR A 12 9.76 -12.97 -11.16
N TYR A 13 9.06 -12.42 -10.17
CA TYR A 13 7.63 -12.15 -10.22
C TYR A 13 7.42 -10.73 -10.73
N ARG A 14 6.47 -10.56 -11.65
CA ARG A 14 6.08 -9.27 -12.22
C ARG A 14 4.58 -9.11 -12.05
N PHE A 15 4.17 -7.89 -11.80
CA PHE A 15 2.78 -7.47 -11.69
C PHE A 15 2.58 -6.32 -12.67
N ASP A 16 1.48 -6.31 -13.40
CA ASP A 16 1.23 -5.42 -14.53
C ASP A 16 0.69 -4.06 -14.10
N SER A 17 0.18 -3.94 -12.87
CA SER A 17 -0.42 -2.71 -12.34
C SER A 17 -0.35 -2.60 -10.81
N LEU A 18 -0.58 -1.39 -10.29
CA LEU A 18 -0.74 -1.16 -8.86
C LEU A 18 -1.91 -1.99 -8.29
N LYS A 19 -3.00 -2.10 -9.06
CA LYS A 19 -4.18 -2.91 -8.70
C LYS A 19 -3.83 -4.38 -8.51
N GLU A 20 -3.02 -4.94 -9.41
CA GLU A 20 -2.64 -6.35 -9.33
C GLU A 20 -1.74 -6.63 -8.12
N VAL A 21 -0.69 -5.84 -7.91
CA VAL A 21 0.22 -6.03 -6.77
C VAL A 21 -0.52 -5.84 -5.44
N MET A 22 -1.42 -4.86 -5.35
CA MET A 22 -2.27 -4.63 -4.17
C MET A 22 -3.21 -5.80 -3.89
N ALA A 23 -3.80 -6.41 -4.93
CA ALA A 23 -4.69 -7.55 -4.76
C ALA A 23 -3.91 -8.80 -4.34
N LYS A 24 -2.83 -9.13 -5.04
CA LYS A 24 -2.02 -10.32 -4.76
C LYS A 24 -1.26 -10.25 -3.43
N ALA A 25 -0.98 -9.06 -2.91
CA ALA A 25 -0.38 -8.89 -1.58
C ALA A 25 -1.36 -9.12 -0.41
N SER A 26 -2.67 -9.20 -0.65
CA SER A 26 -3.65 -9.52 0.41
C SER A 26 -3.37 -10.88 1.06
N PRO A 27 -3.61 -11.04 2.38
CA PRO A 27 -3.78 -12.35 2.98
C PRO A 27 -4.86 -13.17 2.26
N ALA A 28 -4.74 -14.49 2.28
CA ALA A 28 -5.71 -15.38 1.62
C ALA A 28 -7.14 -15.15 2.15
N ARG A 29 -8.04 -14.71 1.25
CA ARG A 29 -9.46 -14.45 1.54
C ARG A 29 -10.32 -15.08 0.46
N SER A 30 -11.39 -15.76 0.85
CA SER A 30 -12.29 -16.45 -0.08
C SER A 30 -12.91 -15.52 -1.13
N GLY A 31 -13.21 -14.27 -0.77
CA GLY A 31 -13.72 -13.26 -1.70
C GLY A 31 -12.72 -12.90 -2.81
N ASP A 32 -11.44 -12.73 -2.46
CA ASP A 32 -10.40 -12.40 -3.44
C ASP A 32 -10.15 -13.57 -4.41
N TYR A 33 -10.29 -14.81 -3.93
CA TYR A 33 -10.27 -15.99 -4.80
C TYR A 33 -11.47 -16.06 -5.73
N LEU A 34 -12.67 -15.79 -5.21
CA LEU A 34 -13.90 -15.78 -6.01
C LEU A 34 -13.88 -14.69 -7.09
N ALA A 35 -13.25 -13.55 -6.80
CA ALA A 35 -13.05 -12.46 -7.74
C ALA A 35 -11.85 -12.67 -8.67
N GLU A 36 -11.13 -13.78 -8.56
CA GLU A 36 -9.95 -14.13 -9.37
C GLU A 36 -8.80 -13.10 -9.28
N VAL A 37 -8.68 -12.41 -8.14
CA VAL A 37 -7.64 -11.38 -7.92
C VAL A 37 -6.58 -11.80 -6.89
N ALA A 38 -6.80 -12.90 -6.18
CA ALA A 38 -5.85 -13.44 -5.21
C ALA A 38 -4.58 -13.98 -5.88
N ALA A 39 -3.46 -13.97 -5.15
CA ALA A 39 -2.26 -14.69 -5.55
C ALA A 39 -2.55 -16.20 -5.68
N HIS A 40 -1.96 -16.84 -6.70
CA HIS A 40 -2.13 -18.25 -7.02
C HIS A 40 -1.52 -19.18 -5.98
N ASN A 41 -0.45 -18.71 -5.31
CA ASN A 41 0.22 -19.44 -4.24
C ASN A 41 0.90 -18.47 -3.26
N ASP A 42 1.39 -19.02 -2.15
CA ASP A 42 2.02 -18.21 -1.10
C ASP A 42 3.34 -17.57 -1.53
N ALA A 43 4.09 -18.19 -2.45
CA ALA A 43 5.33 -17.60 -2.96
C ALA A 43 5.04 -16.33 -3.78
N GLU A 44 4.02 -16.34 -4.64
CA GLU A 44 3.57 -15.15 -5.37
C GLU A 44 3.04 -14.07 -4.41
N ARG A 45 2.31 -14.47 -3.37
CA ARG A 45 1.82 -13.54 -2.34
C ARG A 45 2.95 -12.81 -1.63
N VAL A 46 3.96 -13.56 -1.18
CA VAL A 46 5.15 -12.98 -0.54
C VAL A 46 5.90 -12.09 -1.53
N ALA A 47 6.06 -12.52 -2.79
CA ALA A 47 6.68 -11.68 -3.81
C ALA A 47 5.90 -10.38 -4.07
N ALA A 48 4.56 -10.42 -4.04
CA ALA A 48 3.69 -9.25 -4.15
C ALA A 48 3.84 -8.31 -2.95
N GLN A 49 3.91 -8.85 -1.73
CA GLN A 49 4.16 -8.07 -0.51
C GLN A 49 5.54 -7.40 -0.56
N MET A 50 6.58 -8.10 -1.04
CA MET A 50 7.92 -7.56 -1.20
C MET A 50 7.98 -6.48 -2.31
N ALA A 51 7.28 -6.69 -3.43
CA ALA A 51 7.15 -5.67 -4.47
C ALA A 51 6.41 -4.43 -3.93
N LEU A 52 5.29 -4.63 -3.23
CA LEU A 52 4.48 -3.57 -2.62
C LEU A 52 5.29 -2.75 -1.62
N ALA A 53 6.10 -3.39 -0.77
CA ALA A 53 6.95 -2.72 0.21
C ALA A 53 7.95 -1.74 -0.41
N ASN A 54 8.32 -1.93 -1.68
CA ASN A 54 9.26 -1.07 -2.40
C ASN A 54 8.58 0.08 -3.18
N ILE A 55 7.25 0.14 -3.21
CA ILE A 55 6.51 1.21 -3.90
C ILE A 55 6.60 2.51 -3.10
N PRO A 56 7.03 3.64 -3.68
CA PRO A 56 6.97 4.95 -3.03
C PRO A 56 5.54 5.35 -2.67
N LEU A 57 5.30 5.93 -1.49
CA LEU A 57 3.95 6.38 -1.12
C LEU A 57 3.36 7.38 -2.13
N LYS A 58 4.20 8.26 -2.69
CA LYS A 58 3.80 9.22 -3.73
C LYS A 58 3.16 8.57 -4.97
N HIS A 59 3.52 7.32 -5.28
CA HIS A 59 2.98 6.61 -6.46
C HIS A 59 1.45 6.47 -6.39
N PHE A 60 0.87 6.36 -5.18
CA PHE A 60 -0.58 6.29 -4.97
C PHE A 60 -1.32 7.59 -5.31
N LEU A 61 -0.61 8.70 -5.52
CA LEU A 61 -1.16 9.98 -6.00
C LEU A 61 -1.01 10.14 -7.52
N GLU A 62 -0.20 9.30 -8.16
CA GLU A 62 0.08 9.34 -9.60
C GLU A 62 -0.73 8.28 -10.36
N GLU A 63 -0.97 7.13 -9.74
CA GLU A 63 -1.75 6.02 -10.30
C GLU A 63 -2.89 5.65 -9.35
N ALA A 64 -4.12 6.04 -9.70
CA ALA A 64 -5.31 5.66 -8.96
C ALA A 64 -5.79 4.24 -9.34
N LEU A 65 -6.28 3.46 -8.37
CA LEU A 65 -6.81 2.10 -8.62
C LEU A 65 -8.08 2.10 -9.48
N ILE A 66 -8.87 3.17 -9.35
CA ILE A 66 -10.02 3.49 -10.19
C ILE A 66 -9.75 4.87 -10.80
N PRO A 67 -9.92 5.08 -12.12
CA PRO A 67 -9.61 6.37 -12.73
C PRO A 67 -10.42 7.52 -12.12
N TYR A 68 -9.76 8.64 -11.87
CA TYR A 68 -10.33 9.85 -11.26
C TYR A 68 -11.60 10.34 -11.98
N GLU A 69 -11.62 10.28 -13.30
CA GLU A 69 -12.74 10.73 -14.12
C GLU A 69 -13.96 9.82 -13.99
N GLN A 70 -13.77 8.57 -13.57
CA GLN A 70 -14.79 7.53 -13.56
C GLN A 70 -15.42 7.31 -12.17
N ASP A 71 -14.83 7.84 -11.10
CA ASP A 71 -15.24 7.54 -9.73
C ASP A 71 -15.21 8.77 -8.81
N GLU A 72 -16.34 9.06 -8.17
CA GLU A 72 -16.48 10.22 -7.28
C GLU A 72 -15.73 10.07 -5.96
N VAL A 73 -15.56 8.83 -5.48
CA VAL A 73 -14.83 8.55 -4.24
C VAL A 73 -13.35 8.81 -4.43
N THR A 74 -12.79 8.38 -5.56
CA THR A 74 -11.41 8.68 -5.96
C THR A 74 -11.20 10.19 -6.07
N ARG A 75 -12.16 10.93 -6.67
CA ARG A 75 -12.07 12.40 -6.70
C ARG A 75 -12.02 13.00 -5.30
N LEU A 76 -12.92 12.57 -4.43
CA LEU A 76 -12.95 13.05 -3.04
C LEU A 76 -11.62 12.75 -2.32
N ILE A 77 -11.05 11.56 -2.48
CA ILE A 77 -9.77 11.18 -1.85
C ILE A 77 -8.64 12.08 -2.35
N ILE A 78 -8.52 12.28 -3.67
CA ILE A 78 -7.44 13.06 -4.27
C ILE A 78 -7.60 14.56 -3.99
N ASP A 79 -8.82 15.09 -4.06
CA ASP A 79 -9.10 16.51 -3.87
C ASP A 79 -8.99 16.96 -2.41
N THR A 80 -9.19 16.04 -1.46
CA THR A 80 -9.07 16.34 -0.02
C THR A 80 -7.69 16.00 0.56
N HIS A 81 -6.79 15.42 -0.24
CA HIS A 81 -5.44 15.08 0.20
C HIS A 81 -4.59 16.32 0.53
N ASP A 82 -4.12 16.43 1.78
CA ASP A 82 -3.24 17.50 2.23
C ASP A 82 -1.76 17.17 2.00
N LYS A 83 -1.15 17.88 1.04
CA LYS A 83 0.28 17.73 0.68
C LYS A 83 1.23 18.15 1.80
N LEU A 84 0.86 19.13 2.62
CA LEU A 84 1.69 19.58 3.73
C LEU A 84 1.67 18.54 4.85
N ALA A 85 0.49 18.03 5.19
CA ALA A 85 0.33 16.93 6.14
C ALA A 85 1.13 15.68 5.72
N PHE A 86 1.15 15.36 4.42
CA PHE A 86 1.87 14.21 3.88
C PHE A 86 3.41 14.36 3.87
N THR A 87 3.92 15.58 3.94
CA THR A 87 5.36 15.89 3.76
C THR A 87 6.31 15.00 4.59
N PRO A 88 6.07 14.75 5.88
CA PRO A 88 6.98 13.97 6.73
C PRO A 88 7.26 12.55 6.22
N VAL A 89 6.26 11.89 5.65
CA VAL A 89 6.38 10.50 5.16
C VAL A 89 6.48 10.40 3.64
N SER A 90 6.35 11.53 2.93
CA SER A 90 6.25 11.56 1.47
C SER A 90 7.43 10.97 0.69
N HIS A 91 8.58 10.82 1.35
CA HIS A 91 9.80 10.24 0.79
C HIS A 91 9.91 8.73 1.02
N LEU A 92 9.03 8.15 1.85
CA LEU A 92 9.07 6.75 2.22
C LEU A 92 8.42 5.86 1.15
N THR A 93 8.85 4.61 1.13
CA THR A 93 8.11 3.52 0.49
C THR A 93 7.03 2.98 1.43
N VAL A 94 6.15 2.10 0.96
CA VAL A 94 5.18 1.41 1.81
C VAL A 94 5.88 0.67 2.97
N GLY A 95 7.02 0.03 2.69
CA GLY A 95 7.85 -0.61 3.72
C GLY A 95 8.42 0.40 4.72
N GLY A 96 8.98 1.52 4.23
CA GLY A 96 9.46 2.59 5.10
C GLY A 96 8.34 3.21 5.95
N PHE A 97 7.13 3.29 5.41
CA PHE A 97 5.97 3.77 6.16
C PHE A 97 5.53 2.80 7.25
N ARG A 98 5.55 1.49 6.98
CA ARG A 98 5.36 0.46 8.03
C ARG A 98 6.36 0.66 9.16
N ASP A 99 7.64 0.83 8.84
CA ASP A 99 8.68 0.98 9.85
C ASP A 99 8.52 2.30 10.63
N TRP A 100 8.09 3.39 9.98
CA TRP A 100 7.75 4.65 10.65
C TRP A 100 6.57 4.49 11.61
N LEU A 101 5.49 3.81 11.20
CA LEU A 101 4.32 3.54 12.05
C LEU A 101 4.66 2.68 13.28
N LEU A 102 5.66 1.81 13.18
CA LEU A 102 6.12 0.95 14.28
C LEU A 102 7.19 1.63 15.17
N SER A 103 7.53 2.89 14.89
CA SER A 103 8.55 3.65 15.64
C SER A 103 7.94 4.59 16.66
N ASP A 104 8.75 5.05 17.62
CA ASP A 104 8.36 6.05 18.61
C ASP A 104 7.99 7.42 17.99
N GLN A 105 8.26 7.64 16.71
CA GLN A 105 7.89 8.87 16.00
C GLN A 105 6.39 8.92 15.64
N ALA A 106 5.70 7.77 15.60
CA ALA A 106 4.29 7.67 15.25
C ALA A 106 3.40 7.71 16.50
N ASP A 107 3.45 8.83 17.22
CA ASP A 107 2.55 9.11 18.35
C ASP A 107 1.19 9.68 17.91
N GLU A 108 0.25 9.86 18.86
CA GLU A 108 -1.10 10.37 18.55
C GLU A 108 -1.05 11.74 17.82
N THR A 109 -0.13 12.61 18.22
CA THR A 109 -0.05 13.98 17.69
C THR A 109 0.41 13.95 16.23
N SER A 110 1.49 13.22 15.95
CA SER A 110 2.04 13.06 14.60
C SER A 110 1.07 12.31 13.68
N LEU A 111 0.39 11.26 14.16
CA LEU A 111 -0.61 10.53 13.40
C LEU A 111 -1.82 11.40 13.04
N ARG A 112 -2.33 12.18 14.01
CA ARG A 112 -3.44 13.11 13.77
C ARG A 112 -3.06 14.20 12.77
N ALA A 113 -1.82 14.69 12.82
CA ALA A 113 -1.31 15.66 11.86
C ALA A 113 -1.08 15.05 10.47
N LEU A 114 -0.69 13.78 10.39
CA LEU A 114 -0.43 13.07 9.15
C LEU A 114 -1.71 12.62 8.43
N ALA A 115 -2.76 12.27 9.17
CA ALA A 115 -3.97 11.62 8.63
C ALA A 115 -4.58 12.29 7.37
N PRO A 116 -4.69 13.63 7.27
CA PRO A 116 -5.20 14.29 6.06
C PRO A 116 -4.34 14.10 4.80
N GLY A 117 -3.07 13.70 4.98
CA GLY A 117 -2.12 13.42 3.91
C GLY A 117 -2.01 11.94 3.52
N LEU A 118 -2.87 11.06 4.05
CA LEU A 118 -2.86 9.64 3.71
C LEU A 118 -4.09 9.29 2.89
N THR A 119 -3.89 8.57 1.78
CA THR A 119 -5.01 7.99 1.02
C THR A 119 -5.40 6.62 1.58
N PRO A 120 -6.65 6.17 1.36
CA PRO A 120 -7.07 4.81 1.72
C PRO A 120 -6.19 3.72 1.11
N GLU A 121 -5.67 3.93 -0.10
CA GLU A 121 -4.77 2.99 -0.77
C GLU A 121 -3.42 2.89 -0.07
N MET A 122 -2.85 3.98 0.47
CA MET A 122 -1.63 3.93 1.27
C MET A 122 -1.84 3.13 2.57
N ALA A 123 -2.97 3.37 3.25
CA ALA A 123 -3.34 2.62 4.46
C ALA A 123 -3.60 1.13 4.18
N ALA A 124 -4.26 0.82 3.05
CA ALA A 124 -4.46 -0.55 2.60
C ALA A 124 -3.13 -1.22 2.22
N ALA A 125 -2.21 -0.50 1.56
CA ALA A 125 -0.91 -1.02 1.16
C ALA A 125 -0.06 -1.41 2.37
N VAL A 126 0.02 -0.55 3.39
CA VAL A 126 0.83 -0.81 4.57
C VAL A 126 0.26 -1.94 5.42
N SER A 127 -1.07 -2.02 5.58
CA SER A 127 -1.71 -3.10 6.34
C SER A 127 -1.53 -4.48 5.69
N LYS A 128 -1.41 -4.56 4.35
CA LYS A 128 -1.15 -5.82 3.62
C LYS A 128 0.22 -6.43 3.88
N ILE A 129 1.19 -5.65 4.35
CA ILE A 129 2.55 -6.11 4.68
C ILE A 129 2.81 -6.19 6.19
N MET A 130 1.79 -5.95 7.01
CA MET A 130 1.87 -6.02 8.46
C MET A 130 1.46 -7.40 8.98
N ARG A 131 2.14 -7.85 10.03
CA ARG A 131 1.68 -9.00 10.83
C ARG A 131 0.53 -8.60 11.73
N VAL A 132 -0.19 -9.57 12.29
CA VAL A 132 -1.27 -9.30 13.26
C VAL A 132 -0.76 -8.49 14.46
N GLN A 133 0.46 -8.77 14.95
CA GLN A 133 1.06 -8.00 16.04
C GLN A 133 1.33 -6.54 15.64
N ASP A 134 1.86 -6.32 14.44
CA ASP A 134 2.09 -4.97 13.91
C ASP A 134 0.76 -4.21 13.83
N LEU A 135 -0.28 -4.85 13.30
CA LEU A 135 -1.64 -4.26 13.22
C LEU A 135 -2.23 -3.92 14.58
N ILE A 136 -1.99 -4.73 15.61
CA ILE A 136 -2.43 -4.45 16.98
C ILE A 136 -1.66 -3.27 17.58
N LEU A 137 -0.37 -3.14 17.27
CA LEU A 137 0.49 -2.10 17.84
C LEU A 137 0.17 -0.72 17.26
N VAL A 138 -0.20 -0.63 15.99
CA VAL A 138 -0.42 0.64 15.27
C VAL A 138 -1.88 1.11 15.24
N ALA A 139 -2.82 0.33 15.77
CA ALA A 139 -4.27 0.63 15.80
C ALA A 139 -4.68 1.42 17.04
#